data_AF-A0A453T0Y4-F1
#
_entry.id   AF-A0A453T0Y4-F1
#
_cell.length_a   1.000
_cell.length_b   1.000
_cell.length_c   1.000
_cell.angle_alpha   90.00
_cell.angle_beta   90.00
_cell.angle_gamma   90.00
#
_symmetry.space_group_name_H-M   'P 1'
#
loop_
_entity.id
_entity.type
_entity.pdbx_description
1 polymer ?
#
loop_
_entity_poly.entity_id
_entity_poly.type
_entity_poly.pdbx_seq_one_letter_code
_entity_poly.pdbx_strand_id
1 'polypeptide(L)' 'AKPLLESNNMKGLVDPSLDVGYDPEEMALTLAVASMCIHHSANLRPSMKSVSDLGAPLASIAE' A
#
# COMPACT_ATOMS: atom_id res chain seq x y z
N ALA A 1 12.92 -2.58 -4.97
CA ALA A 1 11.56 -2.31 -4.45
C ALA A 1 11.28 -3.04 -3.13
N LYS A 2 11.32 -4.38 -3.05
CA LYS A 2 11.00 -5.14 -1.81
C LYS A 2 11.66 -4.61 -0.50
N PRO A 3 12.98 -4.33 -0.45
CA PRO A 3 13.59 -3.83 0.79
C PRO A 3 13.09 -2.45 1.22
N LEU A 4 12.65 -1.61 0.27
CA LEU A 4 12.11 -0.29 0.59
C LEU A 4 10.69 -0.38 1.16
N LEU A 5 9.90 -1.34 0.67
CA LEU A 5 8.56 -1.65 1.19
C LEU A 5 8.63 -2.23 2.61
N GLU A 6 9.59 -3.12 2.88
CA GLU A 6 9.80 -3.71 4.22
C GLU A 6 10.34 -2.68 5.22
N SER A 7 11.13 -1.70 4.78
CA SER A 7 11.62 -0.61 5.62
C SER A 7 10.58 0.50 5.89
N ASN A 8 9.38 0.40 5.30
CA ASN A 8 8.34 1.44 5.32
C ASN A 8 8.86 2.85 5.00
N ASN A 9 9.90 2.93 4.15
CA ASN A 9 10.52 4.20 3.81
C ASN A 9 9.72 4.86 2.68
N MET A 10 8.59 5.47 3.06
CA MET A 10 7.65 6.10 2.14
C MET A 10 8.34 7.11 1.21
N LYS A 11 9.22 7.97 1.74
CA LYS A 11 9.94 8.99 0.94
C LYS A 11 10.85 8.41 -0.14
N GLY A 12 11.34 7.19 0.04
CA GLY A 12 12.13 6.48 -0.98
C GLY A 12 11.29 5.71 -2.01
N LEU A 13 9.97 5.66 -1.82
CA LEU A 13 9.01 4.97 -2.68
C LEU A 13 8.11 5.91 -3.48
N VAL A 14 7.87 7.13 -2.99
CA VAL A 14 7.07 8.14 -3.67
C VAL A 14 7.76 8.55 -4.98
N ASP A 15 6.97 8.68 -6.05
CA ASP A 15 7.44 9.26 -7.29
C ASP A 15 7.87 10.72 -7.05
N PRO A 16 9.11 11.12 -7.38
CA PRO A 16 9.60 12.49 -7.16
C PRO A 16 8.74 13.57 -7.81
N SER A 17 7.98 13.23 -8.86
CA SER A 17 7.09 14.14 -9.58
C SER A 17 5.82 14.47 -8.80
N LEU A 18 5.44 13.66 -7.80
CA LEU A 18 4.33 13.97 -6.90
C LEU A 18 4.69 15.03 -5.86
N ASP A 19 5.97 15.31 -5.62
CA ASP A 19 6.46 16.25 -4.60
C ASP A 19 5.79 15.99 -3.22
N VAL A 20 4.86 16.84 -2.78
CA VAL A 20 4.03 16.68 -1.56
C VAL A 20 2.53 16.49 -1.86
N GLY A 21 2.16 16.25 -3.12
CA GLY A 21 0.79 16.16 -3.62
C GLY A 21 0.08 14.82 -3.37
N TYR A 22 0.53 14.04 -2.39
CA TYR A 22 -0.09 12.77 -2.02
C TYR A 22 -0.57 12.81 -0.58
N ASP A 23 -1.66 12.10 -0.31
CA ASP A 23 -2.11 11.89 1.04
C ASP A 23 -1.24 10.82 1.73
N PRO A 24 -0.62 11.12 2.88
CA PRO A 24 0.27 10.18 3.57
C PRO A 24 -0.46 8.94 4.11
N GLU A 25 -1.75 9.04 4.41
CA GLU A 25 -2.58 7.93 4.89
C GLU A 25 -2.88 6.95 3.75
N GLU A 26 -3.32 7.48 2.59
CA GLU A 26 -3.51 6.70 1.36
C GLU A 26 -2.20 6.05 0.89
N MET A 27 -1.07 6.76 1.05
CA MET A 27 0.25 6.23 0.75
C MET A 27 0.61 5.05 1.66
N ALA A 28 0.36 5.16 2.97
CA ALA A 28 0.64 4.10 3.93
C ALA A 28 -0.23 2.85 3.66
N LEU A 29 -1.51 3.03 3.36
CA LEU A 29 -2.42 1.96 2.91
C LEU A 29 -1.89 1.29 1.65
N THR A 30 -1.53 2.08 0.63
CA THR A 30 -1.01 1.57 -0.63
C THR A 30 0.26 0.75 -0.43
N LEU A 31 1.19 1.20 0.44
CA LEU A 31 2.39 0.42 0.78
C LEU A 31 2.04 -0.90 1.49
N ALA A 32 1.10 -0.89 2.43
CA ALA A 32 0.67 -2.08 3.15
C ALA A 32 0.06 -3.14 2.22
N VAL A 33 -0.84 -2.71 1.34
CA VAL A 33 -1.46 -3.56 0.30
C VAL A 33 -0.38 -4.09 -0.65
N ALA A 34 0.54 -3.24 -1.11
CA ALA A 34 1.63 -3.63 -1.98
C ALA A 34 2.54 -4.69 -1.34
N SER A 35 2.85 -4.57 -0.05
CA SER A 35 3.64 -5.55 0.71
C SER A 35 2.98 -6.93 0.73
N MET A 36 1.67 -6.99 0.95
CA MET A 36 0.90 -8.25 0.89
C MET A 36 0.92 -8.88 -0.52
N CYS A 37 0.79 -8.07 -1.57
CA CYS A 37 0.80 -8.54 -2.96
C CYS A 37 2.13 -9.17 -3.39
N ILE A 38 3.26 -8.72 -2.83
CA ILE A 38 4.61 -9.23 -3.18
C ILE A 38 5.14 -10.28 -2.20
N HIS A 39 4.28 -10.80 -1.32
CA HIS A 39 4.65 -11.79 -0.31
C HIS A 39 5.27 -13.04 -0.97
N HIS A 40 6.29 -13.63 -0.34
CA HIS A 40 7.00 -14.79 -0.91
C HIS A 40 6.04 -15.97 -1.13
N SER A 41 5.27 -16.31 -0.11
CA SER A 41 4.23 -17.34 -0.18
C SER A 41 3.03 -16.87 -0.99
N ALA A 42 2.69 -17.57 -2.08
CA ALA A 42 1.57 -17.23 -2.94
C ALA A 42 0.21 -17.27 -2.20
N ASN A 43 0.05 -18.18 -1.24
CA ASN A 43 -1.18 -18.34 -0.45
C ASN A 43 -1.47 -17.14 0.47
N LEU A 44 -0.46 -16.32 0.74
CA LEU A 44 -0.59 -15.11 1.56
C LEU A 44 -0.80 -13.85 0.72
N ARG A 45 -0.70 -13.96 -0.61
CA ARG A 45 -1.02 -12.84 -1.51
C ARG A 45 -2.55 -12.70 -1.59
N PRO A 46 -3.09 -11.49 -1.43
CA PRO A 46 -4.52 -11.26 -1.55
C PRO A 46 -4.98 -11.48 -3.00
N SER A 47 -6.26 -11.84 -3.17
CA SER A 47 -6.90 -11.83 -4.48
C SER A 47 -7.07 -10.38 -4.97
N MET A 48 -7.11 -10.17 -6.29
CA MET A 48 -7.34 -8.82 -6.83
C MET A 48 -8.66 -8.19 -6.35
N LYS A 49 -9.68 -9.03 -6.08
CA LYS A 49 -10.93 -8.58 -5.47
C LYS A 49 -10.72 -8.06 -4.05
N SER A 50 -9.96 -8.81 -3.25
CA SER A 50 -9.59 -8.39 -1.88
C SER A 50 -8.74 -7.12 -1.88
N VAL A 51 -7.88 -6.92 -2.89
CA VAL A 51 -7.07 -5.70 -3.03
C VAL A 51 -7.95 -4.47 -3.27
N SER A 52 -8.96 -4.57 -4.14
CA SER A 52 -9.91 -3.48 -4.37
C SER A 52 -10.78 -3.16 -3.15
N ASP A 53 -11.12 -4.18 -2.36
CA ASP A 53 -11.89 -4.01 -1.13
C ASP A 53 -11.02 -3.40 0.00
N LEU A 54 -9.72 -3.72 0.04
CA LEU A 54 -8.77 -3.25 1.06
C LEU A 54 -8.26 -1.82 0.80
N GLY A 55 -8.20 -1.40 -0.47
CA GLY A 55 -7.84 -0.05 -0.89
C GLY A 55 -9.00 0.95 -0.91
N ALA A 56 -10.18 0.56 -0.45
CA ALA A 56 -11.27 1.50 -0.23
C ALA A 56 -10.98 2.35 1.02
N PRO A 57 -11.31 3.66 1.01
CA PRO A 57 -10.94 4.57 2.08
C PRO A 57 -11.47 4.09 3.44
N LEU A 58 -10.62 4.15 4.47
CA LEU A 58 -10.94 3.86 5.88
C LEU A 58 -12.16 4.67 6.39
N ALA A 59 -12.57 5.72 5.67
CA ALA A 59 -13.80 6.47 5.91
C ALA A 59 -15.09 5.61 5.86
N SER A 60 -15.07 4.43 5.24
CA SER A 60 -16.25 3.55 5.15
C SER A 60 -16.33 2.48 6.25
N ILE A 61 -15.35 2.37 7.16
CA ILE A 61 -15.37 1.38 8.26
C ILE A 61 -15.67 2.00 9.64
N ALA A 62 -15.99 3.29 9.69
CA ALA A 62 -16.50 3.96 10.89
C ALA A 62 -18.03 4.01 10.82
N GLU A 63 -18.68 2.88 11.09
CA GLU A 63 -20.08 2.83 11.54
C GLU A 63 -20.21 1.82 12.67
#